data_AF-A0A455UKG0-F1
#
_entry.id   AF-A0A455UKG0-F1
#
_cell.length_a   1.000
_cell.length_b   1.000
_cell.length_c   1.000
_cell.angle_alpha   90.00
_cell.angle_beta   90.00
_cell.angle_gamma   90.00
#
_symmetry.space_group_name_H-M   'P 1'
#
loop_
_entity.id
_entity.type
_entity.pdbx_description
1 polymer ?
#
loop_
_entity_poly.entity_id
_entity_poly.type
_entity_poly.pdbx_seq_one_letter_code
_entity_poly.pdbx_strand_id
1 'polypeptide(L)'
;MAAHEFATTHMQDAFEGVYPIAVFAHTPGKIHTRDVSIESADDLKGLAMRAPSKTMNRYLGLLGAQAVGMPMPQIPEAISRGVIDGLTLPFESAAALGVLDVAQNHTFSRANRGYTRR
;
A
#
# COMPACT_ATOMS: atom_id res chain seq x y z
N MET A 1 -2.40 17.98 -11.98
CA MET A 1 -2.93 19.30 -11.59
C MET A 1 -4.08 19.19 -10.61
N ALA A 2 -5.11 18.35 -10.84
CA ALA A 2 -6.27 18.23 -9.94
C ALA A 2 -5.96 18.01 -8.44
N ALA A 3 -5.00 17.13 -8.09
CA ALA A 3 -4.65 16.91 -6.68
C ALA A 3 -4.00 18.13 -6.00
N HIS A 4 -3.16 18.85 -6.74
CA HIS A 4 -2.53 20.07 -6.27
C HIS A 4 -3.55 21.19 -6.09
N GLU A 5 -4.40 21.42 -7.09
CA GLU A 5 -5.47 22.40 -7.04
C GLU A 5 -6.45 22.12 -5.90
N PHE A 6 -6.87 20.86 -5.73
CA PHE A 6 -7.74 20.46 -4.63
C PHE A 6 -7.10 20.77 -3.27
N ALA A 7 -5.83 20.39 -3.10
CA ALA A 7 -5.10 20.62 -1.85
C ALA A 7 -4.98 22.13 -1.56
N THR A 8 -4.51 22.92 -2.53
CA THR A 8 -4.32 24.38 -2.38
C THR A 8 -5.63 25.17 -2.31
N THR A 9 -6.78 24.54 -2.60
CA THR A 9 -8.11 25.17 -2.47
C THR A 9 -8.82 24.76 -1.18
N HIS A 10 -8.67 23.51 -0.72
CA HIS A 10 -9.49 22.94 0.35
C HIS A 10 -8.74 22.44 1.60
N MET A 11 -7.41 22.41 1.60
CA MET A 11 -6.61 21.77 2.66
C MET A 11 -5.59 22.72 3.33
N GLN A 12 -5.84 24.03 3.33
CA GLN A 12 -4.87 25.05 3.75
C GLN A 12 -4.46 24.90 5.22
N ASP A 13 -5.41 24.51 6.06
CA ASP A 13 -5.16 24.25 7.48
C ASP A 13 -4.15 23.11 7.68
N ALA A 14 -4.10 22.12 6.77
CA ALA A 14 -3.16 21.01 6.83
C ALA A 14 -1.74 21.38 6.37
N PHE A 15 -1.56 22.55 5.76
CA PHE A 15 -0.28 23.07 5.27
C PHE A 15 0.19 24.31 6.05
N GLU A 16 -0.36 24.59 7.23
CA GLU A 16 0.08 25.72 8.05
C GLU A 16 1.60 25.70 8.27
N GLY A 17 2.27 26.82 8.00
CA GLY A 17 3.72 26.94 8.08
C GLY A 17 4.51 26.33 6.91
N VAL A 18 3.83 25.81 5.88
CA VAL A 18 4.45 25.23 4.68
C VAL A 18 3.86 25.87 3.41
N TYR A 19 4.71 26.14 2.42
CA TYR A 19 4.26 26.52 1.08
C TYR A 19 4.33 25.29 0.15
N PRO A 20 3.20 24.62 -0.17
CA PRO A 20 3.23 23.40 -0.96
C PRO A 20 3.61 23.71 -2.43
N ILE A 21 4.78 23.22 -2.85
CA ILE A 21 5.25 23.37 -4.24
C ILE A 21 4.49 22.44 -5.19
N ALA A 22 4.19 21.22 -4.75
CA ALA A 22 3.41 20.25 -5.52
C ALA A 22 2.70 19.26 -4.58
N VAL A 23 1.49 18.85 -4.96
CA VAL A 23 0.78 17.72 -4.34
C VAL A 23 0.35 16.77 -5.43
N PHE A 24 0.69 15.50 -5.27
CA PHE A 24 0.39 14.44 -6.21
C PHE A 24 0.25 13.10 -5.48
N ALA A 25 -0.28 12.10 -6.18
CA ALA A 25 -0.37 10.73 -5.70
C ALA A 25 0.35 9.80 -6.67
N HIS A 26 0.88 8.70 -6.15
CA HIS A 26 1.45 7.63 -6.95
C HIS A 26 0.35 6.83 -7.68
N THR A 27 0.74 5.96 -8.60
CA THR A 27 -0.22 5.02 -9.23
C THR A 27 -0.86 4.11 -8.18
N PRO A 28 -2.07 3.56 -8.39
CA PRO A 28 -2.73 2.72 -7.39
C PRO A 28 -1.81 1.62 -6.86
N GLY A 29 -1.81 1.40 -5.54
CA GLY A 29 -1.01 0.37 -4.92
C GLY A 29 -1.42 -1.03 -5.38
N LYS A 30 -0.47 -1.94 -5.44
CA LYS A 30 -0.65 -3.36 -5.73
C LYS A 30 -0.29 -4.16 -4.49
N ILE A 31 -0.81 -5.36 -4.39
CA ILE A 31 -0.46 -6.28 -3.31
C ILE A 31 0.70 -7.15 -3.81
N HIS A 32 1.77 -7.21 -3.03
CA HIS A 32 2.92 -8.07 -3.28
C HIS A 32 3.08 -9.02 -2.10
N THR A 33 3.12 -10.31 -2.37
CA THR A 33 3.21 -11.37 -1.34
C THR A 33 4.31 -12.36 -1.71
N ARG A 34 4.98 -12.91 -0.68
CA ARG A 34 6.03 -13.90 -0.90
C ARG A 34 5.44 -15.19 -1.46
N ASP A 35 4.57 -15.82 -0.66
CA ASP A 35 4.20 -17.22 -0.87
C ASP A 35 2.74 -17.42 -1.30
N VAL A 36 1.85 -16.49 -0.94
CA VAL A 36 0.39 -16.65 -1.12
C VAL A 36 -0.10 -15.79 -2.29
N SER A 37 -0.78 -16.41 -3.26
CA SER A 37 -1.51 -15.66 -4.30
C SER A 37 -2.81 -15.10 -3.72
N ILE A 38 -3.11 -13.82 -4.01
CA ILE A 38 -4.31 -13.15 -3.51
C ILE A 38 -5.31 -13.01 -4.66
N GLU A 39 -6.37 -13.81 -4.62
CA GLU A 39 -7.46 -13.79 -5.63
C GLU A 39 -8.74 -13.17 -5.05
N SER A 40 -8.88 -13.21 -3.73
CA SER A 40 -10.02 -12.72 -2.97
C SER A 40 -9.59 -12.00 -1.69
N ALA A 41 -10.52 -11.31 -1.03
CA ALA A 41 -10.25 -10.70 0.26
C ALA A 41 -9.97 -11.75 1.36
N ASP A 42 -10.51 -12.97 1.23
CA ASP A 42 -10.34 -14.02 2.24
C ASP A 42 -8.89 -14.53 2.30
N ASP A 43 -8.15 -14.43 1.20
CA ASP A 43 -6.75 -14.86 1.11
C ASP A 43 -5.80 -13.96 1.91
N LEU A 44 -6.26 -12.76 2.31
CA LEU A 44 -5.50 -11.83 3.15
C LEU A 44 -5.63 -12.13 4.64
N LYS A 45 -6.55 -13.00 5.05
CA LYS A 45 -6.85 -13.26 6.46
C LYS A 45 -5.64 -13.85 7.18
N GLY A 46 -5.24 -13.21 8.27
CA GLY A 46 -4.13 -13.64 9.10
C GLY A 46 -2.74 -13.32 8.54
N LEU A 47 -2.61 -12.86 7.29
CA LEU A 47 -1.31 -12.48 6.72
C LEU A 47 -0.79 -11.20 7.38
N ALA A 48 0.50 -11.20 7.72
CA ALA A 48 1.22 -10.03 8.18
C ALA A 48 1.50 -9.09 7.00
N MET A 49 0.67 -8.07 6.82
CA MET A 49 0.70 -7.18 5.67
C MET A 49 1.24 -5.79 6.02
N ARG A 50 2.32 -5.37 5.36
CA ARG A 50 2.86 -4.02 5.56
C ARG A 50 2.00 -2.96 4.87
N ALA A 51 1.76 -1.85 5.58
CA ALA A 51 1.07 -0.67 5.04
C ALA A 51 1.82 0.65 5.30
N PRO A 52 1.67 1.65 4.40
CA PRO A 52 2.39 2.93 4.49
C PRO A 52 1.74 3.97 5.42
N SER A 53 0.48 3.77 5.84
CA SER A 53 -0.26 4.76 6.62
C SER A 53 -1.28 4.11 7.56
N LYS A 54 -1.71 4.85 8.58
CA LYS A 54 -2.78 4.40 9.51
C LYS A 54 -4.08 4.05 8.78
N THR A 55 -4.44 4.82 7.75
CA THR A 55 -5.63 4.56 6.94
C THR A 55 -5.52 3.21 6.22
N MET A 56 -4.36 2.91 5.63
CA MET A 56 -4.16 1.62 4.98
C MET A 56 -4.07 0.46 5.98
N ASN A 57 -3.48 0.68 7.17
CA ASN A 57 -3.50 -0.32 8.23
C ASN A 57 -4.94 -0.71 8.60
N ARG A 58 -5.83 0.29 8.76
CA ARG A 58 -7.24 0.02 9.03
C ARG A 58 -7.91 -0.72 7.88
N TYR A 59 -7.64 -0.32 6.64
CA TYR A 59 -8.18 -1.00 5.45
C TYR A 59 -7.80 -2.48 5.40
N LEU A 60 -6.52 -2.80 5.58
CA LEU A 60 -6.03 -4.18 5.62
C LEU A 60 -6.61 -4.96 6.81
N GLY A 61 -6.75 -4.32 7.98
CA GLY A 61 -7.41 -4.92 9.14
C GLY A 61 -8.88 -5.26 8.89
N LEU A 62 -9.61 -4.42 8.15
CA LEU A 62 -10.99 -4.71 7.74
C LEU A 62 -11.08 -5.91 6.77
N LEU A 63 -10.03 -6.15 6.00
CA LEU A 63 -9.89 -7.33 5.14
C LEU A 63 -9.40 -8.58 5.89
N GLY A 64 -9.13 -8.47 7.20
CA GLY A 64 -8.70 -9.58 8.06
C GLY A 64 -7.20 -9.82 8.12
N ALA A 65 -6.38 -8.96 7.49
CA ALA A 65 -4.93 -9.04 7.57
C ALA A 65 -4.39 -8.46 8.89
N GLN A 66 -3.24 -8.93 9.33
CA GLN A 66 -2.47 -8.35 10.42
C GLN A 66 -1.62 -7.19 9.88
N ALA A 67 -2.15 -5.96 9.98
CA ALA A 67 -1.46 -4.80 9.41
C ALA A 67 -0.22 -4.39 10.22
N VAL A 68 0.93 -4.27 9.56
CA VAL A 68 2.20 -3.83 10.14
C VAL A 68 2.61 -2.47 9.57
N GLY A 69 2.74 -1.47 10.42
CA GLY A 69 3.20 -0.13 10.02
C GLY A 69 4.72 -0.04 10.06
N MET A 70 5.36 0.24 8.93
CA MET A 70 6.81 0.51 8.87
C MET A 70 7.19 1.40 7.68
N PRO A 71 8.28 2.21 7.80
CA PRO A 71 8.77 3.06 6.73
C PRO A 71 9.43 2.25 5.60
N MET A 72 9.53 2.85 4.40
CA MET A 72 10.03 2.17 3.20
C MET A 72 11.40 1.50 3.34
N PRO A 73 12.42 2.11 3.99
CA PRO A 73 13.74 1.50 4.09
C PRO A 73 13.78 0.15 4.83
N GLN A 74 12.78 -0.15 5.65
CA GLN A 74 12.72 -1.40 6.42
C GLN A 74 12.07 -2.56 5.64
N ILE A 75 11.41 -2.26 4.52
CA ILE A 75 10.65 -3.26 3.76
C ILE A 75 11.51 -4.41 3.26
N PRO A 76 12.68 -4.19 2.60
CA PRO A 76 13.44 -5.28 2.00
C PRO A 76 13.91 -6.32 3.03
N GLU A 77 14.39 -5.86 4.18
CA GLU A 77 14.79 -6.73 5.29
C GLU A 77 13.57 -7.47 5.89
N ALA A 78 12.46 -6.76 6.13
CA ALA A 78 11.27 -7.35 6.74
C ALA A 78 10.65 -8.45 5.89
N ILE A 79 10.53 -8.24 4.57
CA ILE A 79 10.00 -9.28 3.67
C ILE A 79 11.01 -10.41 3.46
N SER A 80 12.32 -10.15 3.48
CA SER A 80 13.32 -11.21 3.33
C SER A 80 13.39 -12.11 4.56
N ARG A 81 13.15 -11.56 5.76
CA ARG A 81 13.23 -12.28 7.04
C ARG A 81 11.92 -12.95 7.49
N GLY A 82 10.83 -12.80 6.74
CA GLY A 82 9.54 -13.37 7.16
C GLY A 82 8.79 -12.55 8.22
N VAL A 83 9.21 -11.32 8.51
CA VAL A 83 8.48 -10.45 9.47
C VAL A 83 7.14 -10.01 8.90
N ILE A 84 7.06 -9.87 7.57
CA ILE A 84 5.84 -9.62 6.83
C ILE A 84 5.69 -10.67 5.73
N ASP A 85 4.47 -11.07 5.44
CA ASP A 85 4.11 -12.00 4.36
C ASP A 85 3.92 -11.28 3.03
N GLY A 86 3.58 -9.99 3.12
CA GLY A 86 3.40 -9.13 1.97
C GLY A 86 3.27 -7.66 2.32
N LEU A 87 3.05 -6.85 1.30
CA LEU A 87 2.95 -5.41 1.41
C LEU A 87 2.10 -4.80 0.29
N THR A 88 1.74 -3.53 0.49
CA THR A 88 1.13 -2.69 -0.53
C THR A 88 2.11 -1.65 -1.03
N LEU A 89 2.40 -1.66 -2.34
CA LEU A 89 3.24 -0.66 -3.01
C LEU A 89 2.82 -0.47 -4.48
N PRO A 90 3.08 0.70 -5.07
CA PRO A 90 3.11 0.84 -6.53
C PRO A 90 4.22 -0.03 -7.14
N PHE A 91 4.03 -0.51 -8.36
CA PHE A 91 4.93 -1.47 -9.01
C PHE A 91 6.32 -0.85 -9.24
N GLU A 92 6.35 0.44 -9.58
CA GLU A 92 7.56 1.25 -9.74
C GLU A 92 8.41 1.28 -8.46
N SER A 93 7.77 1.38 -7.29
CA SER A 93 8.46 1.40 -6.00
C SER A 93 8.90 0.00 -5.56
N ALA A 94 8.11 -1.02 -5.87
CA ALA A 94 8.46 -2.40 -5.58
C ALA A 94 9.72 -2.83 -6.35
N ALA A 95 9.84 -2.46 -7.63
CA ALA A 95 11.04 -2.68 -8.43
C ALA A 95 12.26 -1.95 -7.84
N ALA A 96 12.11 -0.67 -7.48
CA ALA A 96 13.21 0.13 -6.93
C ALA A 96 13.75 -0.39 -5.59
N LEU A 97 12.92 -1.08 -4.80
CA LEU A 97 13.29 -1.66 -3.51
C LEU A 97 13.74 -3.13 -3.59
N GLY A 98 13.83 -3.73 -4.77
CA GLY A 98 14.15 -5.16 -4.92
C GLY A 98 13.07 -6.09 -4.35
N VAL A 99 11.86 -5.59 -4.12
CA VAL A 99 10.75 -6.39 -3.59
C VAL A 99 10.33 -7.48 -4.58
N LEU A 100 10.43 -7.20 -5.88
CA LEU A 100 10.06 -8.14 -6.94
C LEU A 100 10.96 -9.39 -6.98
N ASP A 101 12.14 -9.34 -6.36
CA ASP A 101 13.04 -10.50 -6.29
C ASP A 101 12.62 -11.49 -5.19
N VAL A 102 11.85 -11.02 -4.20
CA VAL A 102 11.42 -11.80 -3.02
C VAL A 102 9.93 -12.12 -3.08
N ALA A 103 9.10 -11.17 -3.48
CA ALA A 103 7.66 -11.37 -3.63
C ALA A 103 7.36 -12.05 -4.97
N GLN A 104 6.91 -13.30 -4.95
CA GLN A 104 6.62 -14.04 -6.18
C GLN A 104 5.20 -13.79 -6.70
N ASN A 105 4.33 -13.25 -5.86
CA ASN A 105 2.91 -13.06 -6.16
C ASN A 105 2.56 -11.56 -6.19
N HIS A 106 1.86 -11.14 -7.24
CA HIS A 106 1.51 -9.74 -7.47
C HIS A 106 0.05 -9.62 -7.91
N THR A 107 -0.78 -9.04 -7.05
CA THR A 107 -2.21 -8.87 -7.31
C THR A 107 -2.53 -7.43 -7.67
N PHE A 108 -3.17 -7.28 -8.83
CA PHE A 108 -3.64 -6.01 -9.37
C PHE A 108 -5.16 -5.92 -9.21
N SER A 109 -5.65 -4.93 -8.46
CA SER A 109 -7.07 -4.65 -8.42
C SER A 109 -7.50 -4.01 -9.74
N ARG A 110 -8.38 -4.65 -10.51
CA ARG A 110 -9.04 -4.00 -11.64
C ARG A 110 -9.99 -2.94 -11.12
N ALA A 111 -9.88 -1.71 -11.62
CA ALA A 111 -10.60 -0.52 -11.17
C ALA A 111 -12.15 -0.61 -11.15
N ASN A 112 -12.75 -1.69 -11.67
CA ASN A 112 -14.21 -1.88 -11.76
C ASN A 112 -14.79 -2.98 -10.85
N ARG A 113 -13.99 -3.56 -9.95
CA ARG A 113 -14.47 -4.47 -8.90
C ARG A 113 -13.79 -4.10 -7.58
N GLY A 114 -14.46 -3.28 -6.77
CA GLY A 114 -14.14 -3.21 -5.35
C GLY A 114 -14.31 -4.61 -4.72
N TYR A 115 -13.56 -4.89 -3.65
CA TYR A 115 -13.61 -6.15 -2.88
C TYR A 115 -14.95 -6.37 -2.12
N THR A 116 -16.04 -5.79 -2.61
CA THR A 116 -17.38 -5.92 -2.03
C THR A 116 -18.07 -7.13 -2.63
N ARG A 117 -18.32 -8.16 -1.81
CA ARG A 117 -19.41 -9.11 -2.08
C ARG A 117 -20.75 -8.34 -2.08
N ARG A 118 -21.65 -8.79 -2.95
CA ARG A 118 -23.08 -8.43 -2.90
C ARG A 118 -23.66 -8.63 -1.51
#